data_AF-A0A7X1GMD0-F1
#
_entry.id   AF-A0A7X1GMD0-F1
#
_cell.length_a   1.000
_cell.length_b   1.000
_cell.length_c   1.000
_cell.angle_alpha   90.00
_cell.angle_beta   90.00
_cell.angle_gamma   90.00
#
_symmetry.space_group_name_H-M   'P 1'
#
loop_
_entity.id
_entity.type
_entity.pdbx_description
1 polymer ?
#
loop_
_entity_poly.entity_id
_entity_poly.type
_entity_poly.pdbx_seq_one_letter_code
_entity_poly.pdbx_strand_id
1 'polypeptide(L)'
;MGQPESSLKPKDIENLLRKAADSLKGNSKRIFIAQTIEAYGYGGQSWAEDNLRWNRGTIRKGQQELISGIPAEERFSNRGRKKAEEHFPNLLADIKTIVEPRCQTDPTFHTRRLYRPITANTVRNLLMEDYGYDHEAMPHLRTISRKLDVLEYWPRKVTKTKPIKKIPETNDIFNQVLLEEDIAVNIKRE
;
A
#
# COMPACT_ATOMS: atom_id res chain seq x y z
N MET A 1 44.52 -25.81 -43.47
CA MET A 1 44.55 -24.91 -42.30
C MET A 1 43.68 -25.55 -41.23
N GLY A 2 44.29 -26.12 -40.19
CA GLY A 2 43.52 -26.64 -39.06
C GLY A 2 42.89 -25.48 -38.30
N GLN A 3 41.58 -25.52 -38.08
CA GLN A 3 40.91 -24.58 -37.19
C GLN A 3 41.54 -24.73 -35.79
N PRO A 4 41.86 -23.65 -35.07
CA PRO A 4 42.40 -23.77 -33.71
C PRO A 4 41.35 -24.44 -32.83
N GLU A 5 41.65 -25.62 -32.31
CA GLU A 5 40.79 -26.28 -31.34
C GLU A 5 40.62 -25.36 -30.13
N SER A 6 39.38 -25.00 -29.82
CA SER A 6 39.07 -24.08 -28.73
C SER A 6 39.56 -24.66 -27.40
N SER A 7 40.47 -23.97 -26.73
CA SER A 7 41.12 -24.41 -25.49
C SER A 7 40.24 -24.31 -24.23
N LEU A 8 38.98 -23.90 -24.38
CA LEU A 8 38.04 -23.71 -23.27
C LEU A 8 37.43 -25.05 -22.84
N LYS A 9 37.56 -25.39 -21.56
CA LYS A 9 36.93 -26.60 -21.02
C LYS A 9 35.41 -26.42 -21.00
N PRO A 10 34.61 -27.47 -21.25
CA PRO A 10 33.15 -27.40 -21.23
C PRO A 10 32.58 -26.81 -19.93
N LYS A 11 33.17 -27.17 -18.79
CA LYS A 11 32.79 -26.65 -17.46
C LYS A 11 32.98 -25.13 -17.32
N ASP A 12 34.01 -24.59 -17.96
CA ASP A 12 34.33 -23.16 -17.90
C ASP A 12 33.31 -22.35 -18.72
N ILE A 13 32.85 -22.91 -19.84
CA ILE A 13 31.78 -22.36 -20.68
C ILE A 13 30.46 -22.34 -19.89
N GLU A 14 30.08 -23.44 -19.25
CA GLU A 14 28.86 -23.50 -18.41
C GLU A 14 28.87 -22.43 -17.31
N ASN A 15 30.00 -22.26 -16.63
CA ASN A 15 30.15 -21.26 -15.58
C ASN A 15 30.08 -19.83 -16.13
N LEU A 16 30.64 -19.59 -17.32
CA LEU A 16 30.57 -18.29 -17.99
C LEU A 16 29.13 -17.96 -18.39
N LEU A 17 28.41 -18.91 -18.98
CA LEU A 17 26.99 -18.75 -19.34
C LEU A 17 26.13 -18.45 -18.11
N ARG A 18 26.36 -19.15 -16.99
CA ARG A 18 25.65 -18.89 -15.74
C ARG A 18 25.91 -17.46 -15.23
N LYS A 19 27.18 -17.04 -15.19
CA LYS A 19 27.56 -15.67 -14.78
C LYS A 19 26.97 -14.60 -15.70
N ALA A 20 26.97 -14.84 -17.01
CA ALA A 20 26.38 -13.93 -17.98
C ALA A 20 24.86 -13.81 -17.81
N ALA A 21 24.16 -14.92 -17.57
CA ALA A 21 22.72 -14.85 -17.29
C ALA A 21 22.42 -14.15 -15.95
N ASP A 22 23.27 -14.32 -14.93
CA ASP A 22 23.08 -13.71 -13.62
C ASP A 22 23.39 -12.20 -13.57
N SER A 23 24.21 -11.68 -14.49
CA SER A 23 24.41 -10.24 -14.65
C SER A 23 23.22 -9.54 -15.32
N LEU A 24 22.38 -10.29 -16.04
CA LEU A 24 21.19 -9.79 -16.72
C LEU A 24 19.94 -9.86 -15.81
N LYS A 25 18.96 -8.99 -16.07
CA LYS A 25 17.68 -8.93 -15.33
C LYS A 25 16.48 -8.94 -16.27
N GLY A 26 15.34 -9.37 -15.75
CA GLY A 26 14.04 -9.30 -16.44
C GLY A 26 14.05 -9.98 -17.81
N ASN A 27 13.52 -9.28 -18.81
CA ASN A 27 13.44 -9.74 -20.20
C ASN A 27 14.82 -10.05 -20.80
N SER A 28 15.83 -9.20 -20.59
CA SER A 28 17.16 -9.40 -21.18
C SER A 28 17.80 -10.73 -20.75
N LYS A 29 17.57 -11.15 -19.50
CA LYS A 29 18.02 -12.47 -19.02
C LYS A 29 17.30 -13.61 -19.76
N ARG A 30 16.00 -13.49 -19.98
CA ARG A 30 15.18 -14.52 -20.66
C ARG A 30 15.57 -14.66 -22.13
N ILE A 31 15.78 -13.55 -22.82
CA ILE A 31 16.24 -13.53 -24.22
C ILE A 31 17.62 -14.17 -24.34
N PHE A 32 18.58 -13.79 -23.49
CA PHE A 32 19.92 -14.39 -23.49
C PHE A 32 19.87 -15.91 -23.30
N ILE A 33 19.07 -16.36 -22.32
CA ILE A 33 18.87 -17.78 -22.06
C ILE A 33 18.27 -18.46 -23.30
N ALA A 34 17.22 -17.89 -23.88
CA ALA A 34 16.55 -18.47 -25.04
C ALA A 34 17.48 -18.58 -26.26
N GLN A 35 18.24 -17.53 -26.58
CA GLN A 35 19.24 -17.53 -27.65
C GLN A 35 20.32 -18.60 -27.41
N THR A 36 20.78 -18.75 -26.16
CA THR A 36 21.75 -19.80 -25.80
C THR A 36 21.18 -21.19 -26.08
N ILE A 37 19.89 -21.44 -25.76
CA ILE A 37 19.25 -22.74 -25.99
C ILE A 37 18.96 -22.98 -27.47
N GLU A 38 18.57 -21.95 -28.22
CA GLU A 38 18.36 -22.04 -29.66
C GLU A 38 19.66 -22.36 -30.39
N ALA A 39 20.78 -21.75 -29.98
CA ALA A 39 22.11 -22.07 -30.49
C ALA A 39 22.56 -23.50 -30.12
N TYR A 40 22.13 -24.04 -28.97
CA TYR A 40 22.41 -25.42 -28.59
C TYR A 40 21.61 -26.43 -29.42
N GLY A 41 20.36 -26.11 -29.76
CA GLY A 41 19.48 -26.95 -30.55
C GLY A 41 18.70 -28.01 -29.74
N TYR A 42 18.44 -29.16 -30.36
CA TYR A 42 17.57 -30.20 -29.78
C TYR A 42 18.10 -30.71 -28.43
N GLY A 43 17.22 -30.83 -27.44
CA GLY A 43 17.59 -31.24 -26.08
C GLY A 43 18.21 -30.13 -25.21
N GLY A 44 18.40 -28.92 -25.74
CA GLY A 44 19.03 -27.81 -25.00
C GLY A 44 18.29 -27.43 -23.71
N GLN A 45 16.96 -27.56 -23.66
CA GLN A 45 16.19 -27.30 -22.43
C GLN A 45 16.55 -28.26 -21.29
N SER A 46 16.71 -29.56 -21.59
CA SER A 46 17.11 -30.56 -20.59
C SER A 46 18.56 -30.32 -20.16
N TRP A 47 19.46 -30.12 -21.14
CA TRP A 47 20.86 -29.82 -20.87
C TRP A 47 21.05 -28.60 -19.96
N ALA A 48 20.30 -27.52 -20.21
CA ALA A 48 20.41 -26.29 -19.42
C ALA A 48 19.82 -26.41 -18.01
N GLU A 49 18.82 -27.26 -17.81
CA GLU A 49 18.33 -27.55 -16.47
C GLU A 49 19.38 -28.34 -15.66
N ASP A 50 19.95 -29.38 -16.26
CA ASP A 50 20.90 -30.27 -15.58
C ASP A 50 22.25 -29.57 -15.28
N ASN A 51 22.77 -28.80 -16.24
CA ASN A 51 24.12 -28.23 -16.16
C ASN A 51 24.12 -26.76 -15.70
N LEU A 52 23.17 -25.94 -16.18
CA LEU A 52 23.11 -24.51 -15.87
C LEU A 52 22.14 -24.18 -14.73
N ARG A 53 21.27 -25.13 -14.34
CA ARG A 53 20.18 -24.95 -13.36
C ARG A 53 19.16 -23.90 -13.80
N TRP A 54 18.99 -23.74 -15.10
CA TRP A 54 17.99 -22.83 -15.65
C TRP A 54 16.62 -23.50 -15.72
N ASN A 55 15.59 -22.84 -15.19
CA ASN A 55 14.23 -23.36 -15.16
C ASN A 55 13.63 -23.39 -16.59
N ARG A 56 13.12 -24.55 -17.02
CA ARG A 56 12.51 -24.74 -18.36
C ARG A 56 11.35 -23.77 -18.66
N GLY A 57 10.58 -23.37 -17.64
CA GLY A 57 9.52 -22.36 -17.81
C GLY A 57 10.05 -20.96 -18.14
N THR A 58 11.24 -20.61 -17.63
CA THR A 58 11.91 -19.35 -17.99
C THR A 58 12.44 -19.40 -19.41
N ILE A 59 13.00 -20.55 -19.83
CA ILE A 59 13.46 -20.78 -21.20
C ILE A 59 12.30 -20.64 -22.19
N ARG A 60 11.16 -21.31 -21.94
CA ARG A 60 9.98 -21.24 -22.82
C ARG A 60 9.45 -19.82 -22.97
N LYS A 61 9.41 -19.03 -21.89
CA LYS A 61 9.03 -17.61 -21.95
C LYS A 61 9.99 -16.81 -22.83
N GLY A 62 11.29 -16.97 -22.63
CA GLY A 62 12.29 -16.31 -23.46
C GLY A 62 12.20 -16.70 -24.94
N GLN A 63 11.92 -17.97 -25.24
CA GLN A 63 11.71 -18.43 -26.62
C GLN A 63 10.47 -17.80 -27.24
N GLN A 64 9.36 -17.68 -26.50
CA GLN A 64 8.18 -16.97 -26.96
C GLN A 64 8.45 -15.49 -27.21
N GLU A 65 9.21 -14.82 -26.32
CA GLU A 65 9.63 -13.42 -26.47
C GLU A 65 10.54 -13.22 -27.69
N LEU A 66 11.41 -14.19 -27.99
CA LEU A 66 12.29 -14.17 -29.16
C LEU A 66 11.49 -14.35 -30.46
N ILE A 67 10.55 -15.28 -30.50
CA ILE A 67 9.67 -15.53 -31.65
C ILE A 67 8.75 -14.34 -31.92
N SER A 68 8.14 -13.77 -30.87
CA SER A 68 7.22 -12.65 -31.01
C SER A 68 7.91 -11.32 -31.25
N GLY A 69 9.19 -11.19 -30.87
CA GLY A 69 9.93 -9.92 -30.84
C GLY A 69 9.45 -8.94 -29.77
N ILE A 70 8.47 -9.33 -28.94
CA ILE A 70 7.82 -8.47 -27.95
C ILE A 70 8.11 -9.03 -26.55
N PRO A 71 8.70 -8.23 -25.64
CA PRO A 71 8.90 -8.62 -24.25
C PRO A 71 7.58 -9.00 -23.58
N ALA A 72 7.55 -10.07 -22.77
CA ALA A 72 6.35 -10.39 -22.00
C ALA A 72 6.13 -9.30 -20.94
N GLU A 73 4.92 -8.75 -20.92
CA GLU A 73 4.55 -7.71 -19.96
C GLU A 73 4.62 -8.23 -18.51
N GLU A 74 5.52 -7.64 -17.73
CA GLU A 74 5.62 -7.93 -16.30
C GLU A 74 4.52 -7.14 -15.54
N ARG A 75 3.37 -7.77 -15.34
CA ARG A 75 2.20 -7.18 -14.66
C ARG A 75 2.36 -7.10 -13.14
N PHE A 76 3.44 -6.48 -12.65
CA PHE A 76 3.66 -6.32 -11.20
C PHE A 76 2.59 -5.46 -10.54
N SER A 77 2.13 -4.41 -11.21
CA SER A 77 1.07 -3.50 -10.75
C SER A 77 -0.29 -4.17 -10.55
N ASN A 78 -0.53 -5.29 -11.24
CA ASN A 78 -1.76 -6.06 -11.12
C ASN A 78 -1.71 -7.05 -9.95
N ARG A 79 -0.55 -7.25 -9.34
CA ARG A 79 -0.36 -8.15 -8.20
C ARG A 79 -0.54 -7.39 -6.89
N GLY A 80 -0.88 -8.12 -5.83
CA GLY A 80 -0.97 -7.59 -4.48
C GLY A 80 -2.29 -6.89 -4.16
N ARG A 81 -2.43 -6.50 -2.89
CA ARG A 81 -3.64 -5.84 -2.39
C ARG A 81 -3.67 -4.39 -2.87
N LYS A 82 -4.76 -4.03 -3.54
CA LYS A 82 -5.00 -2.67 -4.02
C LYS A 82 -5.26 -1.70 -2.87
N LYS A 83 -4.99 -0.42 -3.10
CA LYS A 83 -5.26 0.60 -2.09
C LYS A 83 -6.77 0.85 -2.00
N ALA A 84 -7.24 1.40 -0.88
CA ALA A 84 -8.66 1.69 -0.69
C ALA A 84 -9.22 2.66 -1.75
N GLU A 85 -8.41 3.59 -2.27
CA GLU A 85 -8.80 4.55 -3.30
C GLU A 85 -9.08 3.88 -4.66
N GLU A 86 -8.51 2.71 -4.93
CA GLU A 86 -8.84 1.94 -6.14
C GLU A 86 -10.26 1.35 -6.06
N HIS A 87 -10.74 1.06 -4.85
CA HIS A 87 -12.10 0.58 -4.62
C HIS A 87 -13.09 1.73 -4.39
N PHE A 88 -12.62 2.82 -3.79
CA PHE A 88 -13.42 3.99 -3.42
C PHE A 88 -12.75 5.27 -3.96
N PRO A 89 -12.97 5.62 -5.23
CA PRO A 89 -12.29 6.74 -5.88
C PRO A 89 -12.48 8.08 -5.15
N ASN A 90 -13.66 8.30 -4.58
CA ASN A 90 -14.01 9.56 -3.91
C ASN A 90 -13.62 9.62 -2.43
N LEU A 91 -13.11 8.52 -1.85
CA LEU A 91 -12.87 8.40 -0.40
C LEU A 91 -12.02 9.53 0.17
N LEU A 92 -10.96 9.93 -0.54
CA LEU A 92 -10.08 11.01 -0.06
C LEU A 92 -10.75 12.38 -0.11
N ALA A 93 -11.56 12.63 -1.15
CA ALA A 93 -12.31 13.87 -1.28
C ALA A 93 -13.37 13.98 -0.17
N ASP A 94 -14.11 12.89 0.09
CA ASP A 94 -15.16 12.86 1.10
C ASP A 94 -14.57 13.01 2.51
N ILE A 95 -13.45 12.33 2.81
CA ILE A 95 -12.71 12.53 4.05
C ILE A 95 -12.27 13.99 4.21
N LYS A 96 -11.77 14.61 3.14
CA LYS A 96 -11.33 16.01 3.15
C LYS A 96 -12.50 16.94 3.47
N THR A 97 -13.64 16.78 2.81
CA THR A 97 -14.86 17.58 3.05
C THR A 97 -15.35 17.47 4.51
N ILE A 98 -15.25 16.29 5.12
CA ILE A 98 -15.64 16.08 6.52
C ILE A 98 -14.65 16.75 7.49
N VAL A 99 -13.35 16.61 7.24
CA VAL A 99 -12.29 16.94 8.20
C VAL A 99 -11.87 18.41 8.10
N GLU A 100 -11.74 18.95 6.89
CA GLU A 100 -11.15 20.27 6.62
C GLU A 100 -11.87 21.43 7.32
N PRO A 101 -13.22 21.50 7.38
CA PRO A 101 -13.93 22.57 8.12
C PRO A 101 -13.68 22.54 9.63
N ARG A 102 -13.24 21.40 10.17
CA ARG A 102 -13.00 21.17 11.60
C ARG A 102 -11.52 21.23 11.95
N CYS A 103 -10.65 21.42 10.96
CA CYS A 103 -9.22 21.49 11.16
C CYS A 103 -8.79 22.84 11.74
N GLN A 104 -7.76 22.78 12.57
CA GLN A 104 -7.12 23.93 13.17
C GLN A 104 -5.64 23.92 12.80
N THR A 105 -5.11 25.08 12.41
CA THR A 105 -3.67 25.24 12.23
C THR A 105 -2.95 25.06 13.57
N ASP A 106 -1.66 24.75 13.52
CA ASP A 106 -0.80 24.75 14.70
C ASP A 106 -0.95 26.07 15.47
N PRO A 107 -1.43 26.04 16.74
CA PRO A 107 -1.63 27.23 17.56
C PRO A 107 -0.33 28.00 17.81
N THR A 108 0.82 27.33 17.75
CA THR A 108 2.12 28.00 17.92
C THR A 108 2.60 28.67 16.63
N PHE A 109 1.96 28.37 15.48
CA PHE A 109 2.34 28.83 14.15
C PHE A 109 3.79 28.53 13.72
N HIS A 110 4.50 27.66 14.45
CA HIS A 110 5.86 27.24 14.07
C HIS A 110 5.82 26.21 12.93
N THR A 111 4.69 25.52 12.76
CA THR A 111 4.49 24.52 11.70
C THR A 111 3.22 24.79 10.91
N ARG A 112 3.16 24.26 9.68
CA ARG A 112 1.96 24.28 8.83
C ARG A 112 1.04 23.08 9.07
N ARG A 113 1.16 22.42 10.23
CA ARG A 113 0.39 21.21 10.53
C ARG A 113 -1.08 21.55 10.75
N LEU A 114 -1.95 20.76 10.16
CA LEU A 114 -3.39 20.83 10.40
C LEU A 114 -3.78 19.76 11.41
N TYR A 115 -4.32 20.21 12.52
CA TYR A 115 -4.81 19.38 13.59
C TYR A 115 -6.31 19.18 13.47
N ARG A 116 -6.78 17.95 13.64
CA ARG A 116 -8.20 17.63 13.74
C ARG A 116 -8.59 17.18 15.16
N PRO A 117 -9.73 17.66 15.69
CA PRO A 117 -10.31 17.13 16.92
C PRO A 117 -10.98 15.77 16.72
N ILE A 118 -11.51 15.51 15.53
CA ILE A 118 -12.31 14.32 15.26
C ILE A 118 -11.44 13.08 15.10
N THR A 119 -11.95 11.95 15.62
CA THR A 119 -11.24 10.67 15.54
C THR A 119 -11.50 10.00 14.19
N ALA A 120 -10.64 9.05 13.82
CA ALA A 120 -10.86 8.24 12.62
C ALA A 120 -12.18 7.43 12.69
N ASN A 121 -12.63 7.07 13.90
CA ASN A 121 -13.90 6.36 14.10
C ASN A 121 -15.08 7.27 13.78
N THR A 122 -15.03 8.52 14.25
CA THR A 122 -16.03 9.54 13.92
C THR A 122 -16.08 9.79 12.42
N VAL A 123 -14.92 9.92 11.76
CA VAL A 123 -14.86 10.08 10.29
C VAL A 123 -15.49 8.87 9.57
N ARG A 124 -15.22 7.65 10.04
CA ARG A 124 -15.82 6.43 9.47
C ARG A 124 -17.35 6.47 9.56
N ASN A 125 -17.90 6.83 10.71
CA ASN A 125 -19.35 6.91 10.89
C ASN A 125 -19.97 8.01 10.02
N LEU A 126 -19.35 9.19 9.96
CA LEU A 126 -19.84 10.29 9.10
C LEU A 126 -19.81 9.93 7.62
N LEU A 127 -18.83 9.15 7.16
CA LEU A 127 -18.84 8.65 5.78
C LEU A 127 -20.03 7.70 5.55
N MET A 128 -20.43 6.90 6.52
CA MET A 128 -21.62 6.04 6.39
C MET A 128 -22.91 6.85 6.38
N GLU A 129 -23.02 7.83 7.28
CA GLU A 129 -24.22 8.65 7.47
C GLU A 129 -24.43 9.65 6.32
N ASP A 130 -23.40 10.42 5.97
CA ASP A 130 -23.52 11.54 5.02
C ASP A 130 -23.32 11.09 3.55
N TYR A 131 -22.52 10.05 3.32
CA TYR A 131 -22.13 9.59 1.98
C TYR A 131 -22.60 8.17 1.63
N GLY A 132 -23.31 7.50 2.55
CA GLY A 132 -23.98 6.22 2.28
C GLY A 132 -23.03 5.04 2.03
N TYR A 133 -21.79 5.09 2.53
CA TYR A 133 -20.86 3.98 2.39
C TYR A 133 -21.36 2.73 3.13
N ASP A 134 -21.29 1.59 2.45
CA ASP A 134 -21.68 0.30 3.04
C ASP A 134 -20.78 -0.10 4.22
N HIS A 135 -21.39 -0.62 5.28
CA HIS A 135 -20.69 -0.99 6.52
C HIS A 135 -19.66 -2.09 6.32
N GLU A 136 -19.99 -3.09 5.48
CA GLU A 136 -19.17 -4.27 5.23
C GLU A 136 -18.05 -3.99 4.22
N ALA A 137 -18.35 -3.27 3.14
CA ALA A 137 -17.37 -2.97 2.09
C ALA A 137 -16.39 -1.84 2.48
N MET A 138 -16.78 -0.94 3.38
CA MET A 138 -15.98 0.25 3.75
C MET A 138 -14.60 -0.11 4.34
N PRO A 139 -13.55 0.70 4.07
CA PRO A 139 -12.27 0.50 4.72
C PRO A 139 -12.33 0.48 6.25
N HIS A 140 -11.62 -0.47 6.86
CA HIS A 140 -11.51 -0.57 8.31
C HIS A 140 -10.90 0.70 8.93
N LEU A 141 -11.16 0.93 10.22
CA LEU A 141 -10.69 2.08 11.00
C LEU A 141 -9.21 2.41 10.77
N ARG A 142 -8.34 1.38 10.79
CA ARG A 142 -6.89 1.53 10.59
C ARG A 142 -6.53 2.13 9.23
N THR A 143 -7.29 1.77 8.19
CA THR A 143 -7.13 2.30 6.84
C THR A 143 -7.53 3.76 6.80
N ILE A 144 -8.68 4.13 7.41
CA ILE A 144 -9.13 5.52 7.53
C ILE A 144 -8.09 6.37 8.27
N SER A 145 -7.54 5.89 9.39
CA SER A 145 -6.43 6.56 10.08
C SER A 145 -5.23 6.79 9.17
N ARG A 146 -4.84 5.78 8.38
CA ARG A 146 -3.73 5.93 7.43
C ARG A 146 -4.05 6.92 6.30
N LYS A 147 -5.29 6.99 5.82
CA LYS A 147 -5.70 7.98 4.80
C LYS A 147 -5.64 9.39 5.35
N LEU A 148 -6.09 9.54 6.57
CA LEU A 148 -6.00 10.77 7.33
C LEU A 148 -4.55 11.24 7.54
N ASP A 149 -3.62 10.32 7.82
CA ASP A 149 -2.17 10.63 7.91
C ASP A 149 -1.59 11.04 6.55
N VAL A 150 -1.99 10.36 5.46
CA VAL A 150 -1.58 10.69 4.08
C VAL A 150 -2.08 12.06 3.65
N LEU A 151 -3.27 12.47 4.10
CA LEU A 151 -3.83 13.81 3.91
C LEU A 151 -3.23 14.85 4.86
N GLU A 152 -2.22 14.49 5.65
CA GLU A 152 -1.51 15.35 6.60
C GLU A 152 -2.39 15.95 7.71
N TYR A 153 -3.50 15.28 8.04
CA TYR A 153 -4.37 15.66 9.16
C TYR A 153 -3.95 14.92 10.43
N TRP A 154 -3.49 15.67 11.43
CA TRP A 154 -2.96 15.11 12.67
C TRP A 154 -4.02 15.09 13.77
N PRO A 155 -4.20 14.00 14.52
CA PRO A 155 -5.14 13.98 15.63
C PRO A 155 -4.63 14.86 16.78
N ARG A 156 -5.48 15.75 17.29
CA ARG A 156 -5.19 16.53 18.51
C ARG A 156 -6.48 16.80 19.27
N LYS A 157 -6.47 16.53 20.57
CA LYS A 157 -7.59 16.91 21.43
C LYS A 157 -7.65 18.43 21.53
N VAL A 158 -8.83 18.99 21.27
CA VAL A 158 -9.08 20.42 21.50
C VAL A 158 -9.23 20.63 23.00
N THR A 159 -8.22 21.23 23.61
CA THR A 159 -8.29 21.73 24.99
C THR A 159 -8.82 23.16 24.92
N LYS A 160 -10.10 23.38 25.29
CA LYS A 160 -10.68 24.72 25.26
C LYS A 160 -10.05 25.64 26.30
N THR A 161 -10.28 25.38 27.58
CA THR A 161 -9.70 26.19 28.65
C THR A 161 -9.61 25.36 29.92
N LYS A 162 -8.50 25.47 30.65
CA LYS A 162 -8.45 25.02 32.04
C LYS A 162 -8.93 26.19 32.90
N PRO A 163 -9.95 26.02 33.76
CA PRO A 163 -10.41 27.11 34.63
C PRO A 163 -9.27 27.55 35.54
N ILE A 164 -8.97 28.85 35.54
CA ILE A 164 -7.84 29.43 36.30
C ILE A 164 -8.12 29.36 37.81
N LYS A 165 -9.39 29.39 38.22
CA LYS A 165 -9.82 29.20 39.60
C LYS A 165 -11.04 28.27 39.62
N LYS A 166 -11.00 27.24 40.47
CA LYS A 166 -12.14 26.37 40.77
C LYS A 166 -12.69 26.78 42.13
N ILE A 167 -13.96 27.20 42.18
CA ILE A 167 -14.64 27.49 43.46
C ILE A 167 -14.98 26.18 44.18
N PRO A 168 -15.02 26.13 45.53
CA PRO A 168 -15.33 24.92 46.28
C PRO A 168 -16.66 24.26 45.85
N GLU A 169 -17.68 25.08 45.55
CA GLU A 169 -19.05 24.67 45.22
C GLU A 169 -19.19 24.14 43.79
N THR A 170 -18.13 24.23 42.96
CA THR A 170 -18.18 23.87 41.53
C THR A 170 -18.68 22.44 41.32
N ASN A 171 -18.18 21.50 42.12
CA ASN A 171 -18.55 20.09 41.99
C ASN A 171 -20.01 19.86 42.37
N ASP A 172 -20.48 20.53 43.42
CA ASP A 172 -21.85 20.38 43.92
C ASP A 172 -22.86 20.95 42.92
N ILE A 173 -22.54 22.08 42.28
CA ILE A 173 -23.34 22.66 41.20
C ILE A 173 -23.43 21.68 40.01
N PHE A 174 -22.32 21.10 39.57
CA PHE A 174 -22.34 20.15 38.45
C PHE A 174 -23.09 18.86 38.78
N ASN A 175 -22.97 18.35 40.02
CA ASN A 175 -23.70 17.17 40.47
C ASN A 175 -25.22 17.42 40.47
N GLN A 176 -25.66 18.61 40.89
CA GLN A 176 -27.08 18.96 40.87
C GLN A 176 -27.63 19.02 39.44
N VAL A 177 -26.90 19.66 38.51
CA VAL A 177 -27.32 19.74 37.10
C VAL A 177 -27.42 18.35 36.47
N LEU A 178 -26.48 17.44 36.75
CA LEU A 178 -26.52 16.06 36.24
C LEU A 178 -27.72 15.28 36.77
N LEU A 179 -28.03 15.44 38.07
CA LEU A 179 -29.21 14.80 38.66
C LEU A 179 -30.52 15.33 38.06
N GLU A 180 -30.61 16.64 37.79
CA GLU A 180 -31.77 17.24 37.14
C GLU A 180 -31.94 16.76 35.69
N GLU A 181 -30.85 16.60 34.94
CA GLU A 181 -30.88 16.03 33.58
C GLU A 181 -31.32 14.56 33.57
N ASP A 182 -30.81 13.74 34.50
CA ASP A 182 -31.19 12.32 34.62
C ASP A 182 -32.68 12.17 35.01
N ILE A 183 -33.18 13.03 35.89
CA ILE A 183 -34.60 13.10 36.26
C ILE A 183 -35.45 13.52 35.06
N ALA A 184 -35.03 14.55 34.31
CA ALA A 184 -35.76 15.03 33.13
C ALA A 184 -35.80 13.99 31.99
N VAL A 185 -34.76 13.18 31.85
CA VAL A 185 -34.71 12.06 30.89
C VAL A 185 -35.65 10.93 31.33
N ASN A 186 -35.75 10.64 32.62
CA ASN A 186 -36.66 9.62 33.14
C ASN A 186 -38.14 10.05 33.05
N ILE A 187 -38.47 11.31 33.35
CA ILE A 187 -39.86 11.84 33.23
C ILE A 187 -40.36 11.82 31.76
N LYS A 188 -39.46 11.95 30.77
CA LYS A 188 -39.83 11.85 29.34
C LYS A 188 -39.93 10.41 28.82
N ARG A 189 -39.56 9.41 29.63
CA ARG A 189 -39.58 7.98 29.27
C ARG A 189 -40.80 7.23 29.84
N GLU A 190 -41.53 7.82 30.76
CA GLU A 190 -42.88 7.39 31.19
C GLU A 190 -43.97 7.99 30.28
#